data_AF-A0AAU1YWF0-F1
#
_entry.id   AF-A0AAU1YWF0-F1
#
_cell.length_a   1.000
_cell.length_b   1.000
_cell.length_c   1.000
_cell.angle_alpha   90.00
_cell.angle_beta   90.00
_cell.angle_gamma   90.00
#
_symmetry.space_group_name_H-M   'P 1'
#
loop_
_entity.id
_entity.type
_entity.pdbx_description
1 polymer ?
#
loop_
_entity_poly.entity_id
_entity_poly.type
_entity_poly.pdbx_seq_one_letter_code
_entity_poly.pdbx_strand_id
1 'polypeptide(L)'
;MARDRDGVLWFYQGTGNPDRPFKARVSLGGGWNQYTSLTAFPNGILARDAAGVLWIYDASIANVGGPLDPRRKYGTGFGSFTALAFGGAKTGAGHADLVARDRAGNLWLYEGMTNVRDDRKTLTGKRTLISGAWNVYTLLI
;
A
#
# COMPACT_ATOMS: atom_id res chain seq x y z
N MET A 1 8.17 7.74 0.63
CA MET A 1 8.23 7.23 2.02
C MET A 1 9.32 6.17 2.11
N ALA A 2 9.94 5.97 3.27
CA ALA A 2 10.92 4.90 3.49
C ALA A 2 10.90 4.43 4.95
N ARG A 3 11.14 3.14 5.18
CA ARG A 3 11.31 2.56 6.53
C ARG A 3 12.80 2.39 6.83
N ASP A 4 13.25 2.79 8.00
CA ASP A 4 14.63 2.54 8.45
C ASP A 4 14.79 1.20 9.19
N ARG A 5 16.02 0.90 9.64
CA ARG A 5 16.35 -0.35 10.34
C ARG A 5 15.66 -0.48 11.70
N ASP A 6 15.40 0.64 12.36
CA ASP A 6 14.76 0.71 13.68
C ASP A 6 13.23 0.62 13.56
N GLY A 7 12.72 0.55 12.33
CA GLY A 7 11.30 0.41 12.05
C GLY A 7 10.55 1.73 12.16
N VAL A 8 11.23 2.86 12.00
CA VAL A 8 10.59 4.18 11.86
C VAL A 8 10.25 4.39 10.39
N LEU A 9 9.00 4.79 10.12
CA LEU A 9 8.58 5.21 8.79
C LEU A 9 8.83 6.71 8.63
N TRP A 10 9.42 7.07 7.50
CA TRP A 10 9.79 8.43 7.14
C TRP A 10 9.08 8.88 5.87
N PHE A 11 8.55 10.11 5.90
CA PHE A 11 8.05 10.81 4.73
C PHE A 11 9.11 11.76 4.17
N TYR A 12 9.28 11.75 2.85
CA TYR A 12 10.20 12.62 2.11
C TYR A 12 9.37 13.44 1.14
N GLN A 13 9.08 14.69 1.49
CA GLN A 13 8.28 15.56 0.63
C GLN A 13 9.12 16.04 -0.55
N GLY A 14 8.63 15.80 -1.78
CA GLY A 14 9.23 16.36 -2.98
C GLY A 14 9.13 17.88 -3.02
N THR A 15 10.16 18.56 -3.50
CA THR A 15 10.17 20.03 -3.66
C THR A 15 9.83 20.47 -5.07
N GLY A 16 9.94 19.58 -6.06
CA GLY A 16 9.88 19.91 -7.49
C GLY A 16 11.17 20.53 -8.05
N ASN A 17 12.21 20.70 -7.23
CA ASN A 17 13.51 21.20 -7.65
C ASN A 17 14.55 20.04 -7.71
N PRO A 18 15.14 19.72 -8.87
CA PRO A 18 16.10 18.63 -9.00
C PRO A 18 17.37 18.80 -8.16
N ASP A 19 17.80 20.05 -7.87
CA ASP A 19 18.99 20.32 -7.05
C ASP A 19 18.74 20.11 -5.56
N ARG A 20 17.46 20.14 -5.14
CA ARG A 20 17.02 19.94 -3.76
C ARG A 20 15.76 19.08 -3.75
N PRO A 21 15.82 17.82 -4.21
CA PRO A 21 14.63 17.06 -4.62
C PRO A 21 13.66 16.79 -3.47
N PHE A 22 14.14 16.78 -2.22
CA PHE A 22 13.32 16.53 -1.04
C PHE A 22 13.54 17.59 0.05
N LYS A 23 12.48 17.87 0.82
CA LYS A 23 12.60 18.56 2.11
C LYS A 23 13.24 17.65 3.16
N ALA A 24 13.48 18.21 4.34
CA ALA A 24 13.82 17.40 5.52
C ALA A 24 12.77 16.31 5.73
N ARG A 25 13.23 15.10 6.04
CA ARG A 25 12.35 13.96 6.30
C ARG A 25 11.52 14.17 7.56
N VAL A 26 10.31 13.64 7.56
CA VAL A 26 9.37 13.70 8.67
C VAL A 26 9.11 12.29 9.19
N SER A 27 9.11 12.09 10.51
CA SER A 27 8.76 10.80 11.10
C SER A 27 7.25 10.59 11.08
N LEU A 28 6.81 9.42 10.62
CA LEU A 28 5.43 8.94 10.67
C LEU A 28 5.23 7.90 11.79
N GLY A 29 6.18 7.81 12.73
CA GLY A 29 6.15 6.89 13.87
C GLY A 29 6.94 5.59 13.68
N GLY A 30 7.13 4.87 14.80
CA GLY A 30 7.85 3.60 14.89
C GLY A 30 6.96 2.35 14.76
N GLY A 31 7.58 1.18 14.88
CA GLY A 31 6.88 -0.11 14.88
C GLY A 31 6.60 -0.71 13.50
N TRP A 32 7.14 -0.12 12.43
CA TRP A 32 6.89 -0.55 11.05
C TRP A 32 7.62 -1.84 10.67
N ASN A 33 8.53 -2.34 11.51
CA ASN A 33 9.19 -3.64 11.33
C ASN A 33 8.24 -4.84 11.50
N GLN A 34 7.04 -4.62 12.06
CA GLN A 34 6.00 -5.67 12.11
C GLN A 34 5.46 -6.05 10.71
N TYR A 35 5.74 -5.24 9.68
CA TYR A 35 5.23 -5.41 8.33
C TYR A 35 6.26 -6.05 7.39
N THR A 36 5.80 -7.03 6.61
CA THR A 36 6.60 -7.78 5.63
C THR A 36 6.57 -7.15 4.23
N SER A 37 5.58 -6.30 3.95
CA SER A 37 5.45 -5.56 2.70
C SER A 37 4.81 -4.21 2.94
N LEU A 38 5.30 -3.19 2.23
CA LEU A 38 4.78 -1.83 2.25
C LEU A 38 4.57 -1.35 0.81
N THR A 39 3.35 -0.93 0.47
CA THR A 39 3.00 -0.44 -0.87
C THR A 39 2.34 0.92 -0.74
N ALA A 40 2.99 1.97 -1.25
CA ALA A 40 2.45 3.33 -1.20
C ALA A 40 1.35 3.52 -2.27
N PHE A 41 0.36 4.35 -1.95
CA PHE A 41 -0.65 4.84 -2.89
C PHE A 41 -0.85 6.35 -2.65
N PRO A 42 -1.56 7.10 -3.53
CA PRO A 42 -1.58 8.56 -3.49
C PRO A 42 -1.89 9.19 -2.13
N ASN A 43 -2.75 8.56 -1.33
CA ASN A 43 -3.21 9.07 -0.04
C ASN A 43 -2.89 8.12 1.13
N GLY A 44 -1.86 7.29 1.03
CA GLY A 44 -1.55 6.38 2.14
C GLY A 44 -0.59 5.24 1.80
N ILE A 45 -0.60 4.22 2.67
CA ILE A 45 0.19 3.02 2.52
C ILE A 45 -0.60 1.76 2.87
N LEU A 46 -0.35 0.70 2.10
CA LEU A 46 -0.78 -0.64 2.41
C LEU A 46 0.34 -1.37 3.13
N ALA A 47 0.01 -2.05 4.21
CA ALA A 47 0.98 -2.73 5.06
C ALA A 47 0.54 -4.17 5.31
N ARG A 48 1.33 -5.15 4.85
CA ARG A 48 1.07 -6.58 5.12
C ARG A 48 1.84 -7.02 6.34
N ASP A 49 1.17 -7.53 7.37
CA ASP A 49 1.85 -8.06 8.55
C ASP A 49 2.39 -9.49 8.35
N ALA A 50 3.07 -10.03 9.36
CA ALA A 50 3.63 -11.38 9.33
C ALA A 50 2.56 -12.49 9.25
N ALA A 51 1.34 -12.23 9.69
CA ALA A 51 0.21 -13.15 9.58
C ALA A 51 -0.46 -13.10 8.19
N GLY A 52 0.01 -12.22 7.29
CA GLY A 52 -0.59 -12.03 5.98
C GLY A 52 -1.92 -11.27 6.03
N VAL A 53 -2.17 -10.49 7.06
CA VAL A 53 -3.25 -9.50 7.09
C VAL A 53 -2.76 -8.25 6.38
N LEU A 54 -3.56 -7.75 5.43
CA LEU A 54 -3.32 -6.48 4.77
C LEU A 54 -4.07 -5.38 5.51
N TRP A 55 -3.36 -4.30 5.82
CA TRP A 55 -3.86 -3.11 6.50
C TRP A 55 -3.75 -1.91 5.58
N ILE A 56 -4.70 -0.98 5.70
CA ILE A 56 -4.68 0.35 5.07
C ILE A 56 -4.35 1.39 6.14
N TYR A 57 -3.39 2.25 5.84
CA TYR A 57 -3.12 3.48 6.56
C TYR A 57 -3.35 4.65 5.62
N ASP A 58 -4.33 5.49 5.93
CA ASP A 58 -4.54 6.73 5.19
C ASP A 58 -3.59 7.82 5.70
N ALA A 59 -3.17 8.69 4.79
CA ALA A 59 -2.39 9.87 5.08
C ALA A 59 -3.34 11.07 5.10
N SER A 60 -3.82 11.43 6.29
CA SER A 60 -4.48 12.72 6.47
C SER A 60 -3.50 13.84 6.12
N ILE A 61 -3.85 14.63 5.09
CA ILE A 61 -3.10 15.83 4.70
C ILE A 61 -3.07 16.91 5.81
N ALA A 62 -3.88 16.76 6.87
CA ALA A 62 -3.81 17.61 8.06
C ALA A 62 -2.58 17.32 8.93
N ASN A 63 -1.95 16.15 8.79
CA ASN A 63 -0.81 15.70 9.59
C ASN A 63 0.51 15.73 8.79
N VAL A 64 0.83 16.84 8.13
CA VAL A 64 2.17 17.02 7.55
C VAL A 64 3.19 17.17 8.69
N GLY A 65 3.69 16.05 9.21
CA GLY A 65 4.51 16.08 10.42
C GLY A 65 4.33 14.92 11.40
N GLY A 66 3.21 14.19 11.31
CA GLY A 66 2.77 13.26 12.34
C GLY A 66 2.47 11.84 11.84
N PRO A 67 2.09 10.93 12.75
CA PRO A 67 1.70 9.57 12.40
C PRO A 67 0.58 9.52 11.37
N LEU A 68 0.54 8.44 10.58
CA LEU A 68 -0.60 8.13 9.73
C LEU A 68 -1.86 7.86 10.55
N ASP A 69 -3.03 7.92 9.90
CA ASP A 69 -4.29 7.62 10.56
C ASP A 69 -4.31 6.18 11.09
N PRO A 70 -5.15 5.88 12.11
CA PRO A 70 -5.28 4.53 12.63
C PRO A 70 -5.57 3.51 11.53
N ARG A 71 -4.81 2.41 11.55
CA ARG A 71 -4.92 1.37 10.52
C ARG A 71 -6.32 0.78 10.45
N ARG A 72 -6.77 0.51 9.22
CA ARG A 72 -8.02 -0.22 8.93
C ARG A 72 -7.68 -1.55 8.30
N LYS A 73 -8.31 -2.64 8.73
CA LYS A 73 -8.06 -3.96 8.16
C LYS A 73 -8.62 -4.02 6.74
N TYR A 74 -7.80 -4.38 5.77
CA TYR A 74 -8.28 -4.70 4.43
C TYR A 74 -8.78 -6.14 4.35
N GLY A 75 -7.94 -7.10 4.72
CA GLY A 75 -8.29 -8.52 4.59
C GLY A 75 -7.19 -9.44 5.05
N THR A 76 -7.49 -10.73 5.09
CA THR A 76 -6.54 -11.81 5.41
C THR A 76 -6.08 -12.54 4.14
N GLY A 77 -5.14 -13.48 4.26
CA GLY A 77 -4.71 -14.33 3.15
C GLY A 77 -3.68 -13.69 2.21
N PHE A 78 -3.25 -12.46 2.47
CA PHE A 78 -2.25 -11.76 1.67
C PHE A 78 -0.82 -12.31 1.83
N GLY A 79 -0.61 -13.21 2.78
CA GLY A 79 0.62 -13.99 2.90
C GLY A 79 0.84 -14.97 1.74
N SER A 80 -0.22 -15.31 0.98
CA SER A 80 -0.12 -16.17 -0.22
C SER A 80 0.49 -15.46 -1.44
N PHE A 81 0.58 -14.12 -1.40
CA PHE A 81 1.15 -13.32 -2.48
C PHE A 81 2.65 -13.09 -2.28
N THR A 82 3.40 -13.18 -3.38
CA THR A 82 4.84 -12.93 -3.42
C THR A 82 5.18 -11.48 -3.72
N ALA A 83 4.28 -10.73 -4.35
CA ALA A 83 4.43 -9.30 -4.62
C ALA A 83 3.09 -8.58 -4.55
N LEU A 84 3.12 -7.33 -4.10
CA LEU A 84 1.99 -6.40 -4.01
C LEU A 84 2.42 -5.05 -4.59
N ALA A 85 1.65 -4.50 -5.51
CA ALA A 85 1.92 -3.18 -6.09
C ALA A 85 0.62 -2.39 -6.28
N PHE A 86 0.76 -1.07 -6.26
CA PHE A 86 -0.36 -0.17 -6.50
C PHE A 86 -0.72 -0.21 -7.99
N GLY A 87 -1.98 -0.54 -8.30
CA GLY A 87 -2.46 -0.71 -9.67
C GLY A 87 -2.93 0.59 -10.36
N GLY A 88 -2.93 1.72 -9.65
CA GLY A 88 -3.54 2.97 -10.10
C GLY A 88 -5.01 3.09 -9.69
N ALA A 89 -5.69 4.11 -10.20
CA ALA A 89 -7.15 4.22 -10.13
C ALA A 89 -7.73 3.96 -11.52
N LYS A 90 -7.66 2.70 -11.96
CA LYS A 90 -8.01 2.30 -13.33
C LYS A 90 -9.50 2.01 -13.46
N THR A 91 -10.17 1.65 -12.37
CA THR A 91 -11.61 1.38 -12.38
C THR A 91 -12.43 2.58 -11.89
N GLY A 92 -13.01 3.33 -12.84
CA GLY A 92 -14.31 4.05 -12.81
C GLY A 92 -14.81 4.91 -11.63
N ALA A 93 -14.17 4.95 -10.45
CA ALA A 93 -14.72 5.61 -9.25
C ALA A 93 -13.65 6.33 -8.40
N GLY A 94 -12.42 6.47 -8.91
CA GLY A 94 -11.35 7.20 -8.22
C GLY A 94 -10.74 6.48 -7.01
N HIS A 95 -10.95 5.18 -6.88
CA HIS A 95 -10.37 4.36 -5.82
C HIS A 95 -9.02 3.77 -6.25
N ALA A 96 -8.15 3.53 -5.27
CA ALA A 96 -6.90 2.84 -5.49
C ALA A 96 -7.17 1.36 -5.77
N ASP A 97 -6.58 0.82 -6.83
CA ASP A 97 -6.56 -0.60 -7.14
C ASP A 97 -5.24 -1.21 -6.66
N LEU A 98 -5.25 -2.51 -6.36
CA LEU A 98 -4.07 -3.28 -5.96
C LEU A 98 -3.86 -4.41 -6.97
N VAL A 99 -2.63 -4.60 -7.40
CA VAL A 99 -2.23 -5.81 -8.12
C VAL A 99 -1.39 -6.70 -7.20
N ALA A 100 -1.64 -8.00 -7.26
CA ALA A 100 -0.97 -8.98 -6.44
C ALA A 100 -0.54 -10.19 -7.26
N ARG A 101 0.70 -10.63 -7.11
CA ARG A 101 1.19 -11.86 -7.73
C ARG A 101 1.25 -12.97 -6.70
N ASP A 102 0.65 -14.12 -6.99
CA ASP A 102 0.72 -15.29 -6.11
C ASP A 102 2.00 -16.11 -6.32
N ARG A 103 2.15 -17.22 -5.58
CA ARG A 103 3.31 -18.11 -5.71
C ARG A 103 3.32 -18.91 -7.02
N ALA A 104 2.15 -19.15 -7.62
CA ALA A 104 2.02 -19.84 -8.90
C ALA A 104 2.31 -18.92 -10.10
N GLY A 105 2.46 -17.60 -9.86
CA GLY A 105 2.71 -16.62 -10.90
C GLY A 105 1.44 -16.09 -11.55
N ASN A 106 0.28 -16.26 -10.92
CA ASN A 106 -0.93 -15.57 -11.35
C ASN A 106 -0.90 -14.13 -10.84
N LEU A 107 -1.28 -13.19 -11.70
CA LEU A 107 -1.50 -11.80 -11.36
C LEU A 107 -2.99 -11.55 -11.15
N TRP A 108 -3.32 -10.97 -10.02
CA TRP A 108 -4.68 -10.66 -9.59
C TRP A 108 -4.86 -9.15 -9.47
N LEU A 109 -5.99 -8.65 -9.94
CA LEU A 109 -6.48 -7.29 -9.71
C LEU A 109 -7.46 -7.30 -8.53
N TYR A 110 -7.29 -6.35 -7.63
CA TYR A 110 -8.20 -6.01 -6.55
C TYR A 110 -8.71 -4.59 -6.80
N GLU A 111 -9.97 -4.50 -7.23
CA GLU A 111 -10.60 -3.22 -7.60
C GLU A 111 -11.14 -2.50 -6.36
N GLY A 112 -11.09 -1.17 -6.36
CA GLY A 112 -11.86 -0.37 -5.40
C GLY A 112 -11.35 -0.45 -3.96
N MET A 113 -10.05 -0.60 -3.76
CA MET A 113 -9.43 -0.86 -2.45
C MET A 113 -9.71 0.25 -1.43
N THR A 114 -9.85 1.49 -1.89
CA THR A 114 -10.11 2.68 -1.05
C THR A 114 -11.56 3.17 -1.11
N ASN A 115 -12.53 2.34 -1.51
CA ASN A 115 -13.96 2.70 -1.50
C ASN A 115 -14.57 2.79 -0.08
N VAL A 116 -13.82 3.37 0.87
CA VAL A 116 -14.22 3.47 2.27
C VAL A 116 -14.78 4.87 2.57
N ARG A 117 -15.64 5.38 1.68
CA ARG A 117 -16.52 6.52 2.00
C ARG A 117 -17.83 6.10 2.65
N ASP A 118 -18.02 4.79 2.85
CA ASP A 118 -19.18 4.25 3.52
C ASP A 118 -18.73 3.58 4.82
N ASP A 119 -19.44 3.84 5.90
CA ASP A 119 -19.29 3.25 7.24
C ASP A 119 -19.44 1.72 7.28
N ARG A 120 -19.66 1.10 6.11
CA ARG A 120 -19.74 -0.33 5.88
C ARG A 120 -18.34 -0.95 5.87
N LYS A 121 -18.00 -1.60 6.98
CA LYS A 121 -16.82 -2.47 7.23
C LYS A 121 -16.61 -3.65 6.26
N THR A 122 -17.21 -3.64 5.07
CA THR A 122 -17.13 -4.73 4.10
C THR A 122 -16.50 -4.22 2.82
N LEU A 123 -15.23 -4.60 2.65
CA LEU A 123 -14.48 -4.38 1.44
C LEU A 123 -15.00 -5.36 0.39
N THR A 124 -15.76 -4.83 -0.56
CA THR A 124 -16.41 -5.57 -1.65
C THR A 124 -15.57 -5.59 -2.93
N GLY A 125 -14.26 -5.35 -2.81
CA GLY A 125 -13.36 -5.32 -3.97
C GLY A 125 -13.41 -6.64 -4.73
N LYS A 126 -13.84 -6.59 -5.99
CA LYS A 126 -13.81 -7.74 -6.89
C LYS A 126 -12.36 -8.14 -7.10
N ARG A 127 -12.07 -9.43 -6.89
CA ARG A 127 -10.78 -10.03 -7.23
C ARG A 127 -10.88 -10.67 -8.60
N THR A 128 -10.09 -10.19 -9.56
CA THR A 128 -10.08 -10.68 -10.95
C THR A 128 -8.71 -11.25 -11.28
N LEU A 129 -8.65 -12.46 -11.84
CA LEU A 129 -7.42 -12.98 -12.44
C LEU A 129 -7.13 -12.20 -13.72
N ILE A 130 -5.96 -11.57 -13.82
CA ILE A 130 -5.50 -10.92 -15.06
C ILE A 130 -4.92 -11.99 -15.99
N SER A 131 -3.86 -12.67 -15.54
CA SER A 131 -3.20 -13.74 -16.30
C SER A 131 -2.17 -14.51 -15.45
N GLY A 132 -1.65 -15.61 -15.98
CA GLY A 132 -0.57 -16.41 -15.38
C GLY A 132 0.84 -16.00 -15.84
N ALA A 133 1.86 -16.75 -15.41
CA ALA A 133 3.28 -16.64 -15.80
C ALA A 133 4.04 -15.37 -15.36
N TRP A 134 3.57 -14.65 -14.35
CA TRP A 134 4.23 -13.44 -13.83
C TRP A 134 5.45 -13.71 -12.93
N ASN A 135 5.80 -14.98 -12.71
CA ASN A 135 7.02 -15.36 -12.00
C ASN A 135 8.30 -15.12 -12.83
N VAL A 136 8.17 -14.77 -14.12
CA VAL A 136 9.29 -14.29 -14.95
C VAL A 136 9.79 -12.92 -14.51
N TYR A 137 8.94 -12.11 -13.87
CA TYR A 137 9.30 -10.80 -13.36
C TYR A 137 9.83 -10.89 -11.93
N THR A 138 10.75 -10.03 -11.54
CA THR A 138 11.27 -10.00 -10.16
C THR A 138 10.59 -8.95 -9.30
N LEU A 139 9.92 -7.98 -9.92
CA LEU A 139 9.31 -6.83 -9.25
C LEU A 139 7.99 -6.43 -9.92
N LEU A 140 7.04 -5.96 -9.11
CA LEU A 140 5.87 -5.20 -9.56
C LEU A 140 5.99 -3.77 -9.01
N ILE A 141 5.75 -2.76 -9.85
CA ILE A 141 5.73 -1.33 -9.48
C ILE A 141 4.55 -0.61 -10.11
#